data_AF-A0A072NE21-F1
#
_entry.id   AF-A0A072NE21-F1
#
_cell.length_a   1.000
_cell.length_b   1.000
_cell.length_c   1.000
_cell.angle_alpha   90.00
_cell.angle_beta   90.00
_cell.angle_gamma   90.00
#
_symmetry.space_group_name_H-M   'P 1'
#
loop_
_entity.id
_entity.type
_entity.pdbx_description
1 polymer ?
#
loop_
_entity_poly.entity_id
_entity_poly.type
_entity_poly.pdbx_seq_one_letter_code
_entity_poly.pdbx_strand_id
1 'polypeptide(L)'
;MTRKAPPAPLSQAWTGAQVEAHAHAALTAALDYFRIPDHWEVTLCFSGGDGDNAGEVHVDQTYLRATITLNTEYLRTSPQKVWETVGHEVAHIALAPFDAFWVGLPDKTQGKQREQYVRAVENTVVQLTRMWLRDHPDPA
;
A
#
# COMPACT_ATOMS: atom_id res chain seq x y z
N MET A 1 -11.38 2.10 47.63
CA MET A 1 -10.09 1.84 46.95
C MET A 1 -10.37 1.22 45.60
N THR A 2 -10.42 2.02 44.53
CA THR A 2 -10.58 1.52 43.16
C THR A 2 -9.23 1.02 42.66
N ARG A 3 -9.10 -0.30 42.44
CA ARG A 3 -7.91 -0.88 41.81
C ARG A 3 -7.82 -0.33 40.39
N LYS A 4 -6.78 0.45 40.11
CA LYS A 4 -6.41 0.85 38.74
C LYS A 4 -6.10 -0.44 37.99
N ALA A 5 -6.77 -0.68 36.86
CA ALA A 5 -6.42 -1.78 35.97
C ALA A 5 -4.95 -1.59 35.53
N PRO A 6 -4.17 -2.69 35.43
CA PRO A 6 -2.81 -2.60 34.91
C PRO A 6 -2.84 -1.95 33.51
N PRO A 7 -1.84 -1.13 33.15
CA PRO A 7 -1.74 -0.61 31.79
C PRO A 7 -1.75 -1.81 30.83
N ALA A 8 -2.47 -1.68 29.72
CA ALA A 8 -2.44 -2.68 28.67
C ALA A 8 -0.97 -2.97 28.31
N PRO A 9 -0.57 -4.23 28.09
CA PRO A 9 0.77 -4.53 27.65
C PRO A 9 1.02 -3.74 26.37
N LEU A 10 2.12 -2.98 26.34
CA LEU A 10 2.62 -2.40 25.09
C LEU A 10 2.78 -3.58 24.12
N SER A 11 2.04 -3.59 23.01
CA SER A 11 2.25 -4.59 21.97
C SER A 11 3.73 -4.54 21.59
N GLN A 12 4.42 -5.67 21.73
CA GLN A 12 5.82 -5.75 21.35
C GLN A 12 5.93 -5.38 19.87
N ALA A 13 6.80 -4.43 19.55
CA ALA A 13 7.07 -4.06 18.16
C ALA A 13 7.52 -5.32 17.38
N TRP A 14 6.99 -5.47 16.18
CA TRP A 14 7.39 -6.52 15.26
C TRP A 14 8.86 -6.37 14.85
N THR A 15 9.51 -7.50 14.64
CA THR A 15 10.82 -7.55 13.98
C THR A 15 10.66 -7.25 12.48
N GLY A 16 11.75 -6.84 11.82
CA GLY A 16 11.76 -6.65 10.37
C GLY A 16 11.26 -7.90 9.62
N ALA A 17 11.73 -9.09 10.00
CA ALA A 17 11.29 -10.35 9.41
C ALA A 17 9.79 -10.63 9.56
N GLN A 18 9.16 -10.19 10.67
CA GLN A 18 7.71 -10.30 10.83
C GLN A 18 6.96 -9.34 9.91
N VAL A 19 7.45 -8.10 9.77
CA VAL A 19 6.91 -7.13 8.81
C VAL A 19 7.01 -7.68 7.38
N GLU A 20 8.17 -8.21 7.00
CA GLU A 20 8.40 -8.79 5.66
C GLU A 20 7.46 -9.96 5.37
N ALA A 21 7.39 -10.93 6.28
CA ALA A 21 6.52 -12.10 6.12
C ALA A 21 5.05 -11.70 5.98
N HIS A 22 4.59 -10.74 6.78
CA HIS A 22 3.23 -10.25 6.73
C HIS A 22 2.95 -9.41 5.49
N ALA A 23 3.92 -8.61 5.04
CA ALA A 23 3.81 -7.85 3.79
C ALA A 23 3.68 -8.77 2.58
N HIS A 24 4.42 -9.89 2.53
CA HIS A 24 4.26 -10.89 1.47
C HIS A 24 2.88 -11.57 1.49
N ALA A 25 2.34 -11.86 2.68
CA ALA A 25 0.98 -12.39 2.81
C ALA A 25 -0.07 -11.38 2.33
N ALA A 26 0.06 -10.11 2.75
CA ALA A 26 -0.80 -9.01 2.31
C ALA A 26 -0.74 -8.81 0.80
N LEU A 27 0.47 -8.86 0.21
CA LEU A 27 0.67 -8.69 -1.24
C LEU A 27 -0.09 -9.78 -1.99
N THR A 28 0.09 -11.04 -1.59
CA THR A 28 -0.59 -12.17 -2.23
C THR A 28 -2.12 -12.03 -2.18
N ALA A 29 -2.67 -11.66 -1.02
CA ALA A 29 -4.10 -11.44 -0.85
C ALA A 29 -4.63 -10.25 -1.67
N ALA A 30 -3.89 -9.15 -1.70
CA ALA A 30 -4.28 -7.95 -2.43
C ALA A 30 -4.21 -8.16 -3.95
N LEU A 31 -3.18 -8.85 -4.47
CA LEU A 31 -3.08 -9.18 -5.91
C LEU A 31 -4.29 -10.01 -6.38
N ASP A 32 -4.70 -11.02 -5.60
CA ASP A 32 -5.90 -11.82 -5.91
C ASP A 32 -7.18 -10.98 -5.83
N TYR A 33 -7.35 -10.18 -4.78
CA TYR A 33 -8.53 -9.33 -4.60
C TYR A 33 -8.72 -8.34 -5.75
N PHE A 34 -7.64 -7.61 -6.10
CA PHE A 34 -7.66 -6.62 -7.17
C PHE A 34 -7.52 -7.23 -8.57
N ARG A 35 -7.41 -8.57 -8.66
CA ARG A 35 -7.28 -9.31 -9.93
C ARG A 35 -6.13 -8.78 -10.79
N ILE A 36 -5.00 -8.48 -10.16
CA ILE A 36 -3.79 -8.10 -10.88
C ILE A 36 -3.37 -9.28 -11.76
N PRO A 37 -3.22 -9.12 -13.08
CA PRO A 37 -2.89 -10.24 -13.96
C PRO A 37 -1.54 -10.87 -13.63
N ASP A 38 -1.43 -12.19 -13.73
CA ASP A 38 -0.21 -12.97 -13.40
C ASP A 38 1.04 -12.59 -14.22
N HIS A 39 0.88 -11.86 -15.32
CA HIS A 39 2.01 -11.37 -16.12
C HIS A 39 2.64 -10.08 -15.56
N TRP A 40 2.03 -9.46 -14.53
CA TRP A 40 2.66 -8.38 -13.78
C TRP A 40 3.72 -8.91 -12.84
N GLU A 41 4.92 -8.32 -12.90
CA GLU A 41 6.00 -8.61 -11.96
C GLU A 41 5.95 -7.57 -10.83
N VAL A 42 5.47 -7.96 -9.65
CA VAL A 42 5.36 -7.09 -8.46
C VAL A 42 6.39 -7.50 -7.41
N THR A 43 7.30 -6.59 -7.07
CA THR A 43 8.39 -6.82 -6.11
C THR A 43 8.17 -6.00 -4.84
N LEU A 44 8.46 -6.60 -3.68
CA LEU A 44 8.57 -5.88 -2.41
C LEU A 44 10.03 -5.52 -2.13
N CYS A 45 10.27 -4.27 -1.77
CA CYS A 45 11.51 -3.76 -1.23
C CYS A 45 11.26 -3.25 0.19
N PHE A 46 12.27 -3.39 1.06
CA PHE A 46 12.18 -2.97 2.45
C PHE A 46 13.27 -1.95 2.75
N SER A 47 12.89 -0.88 3.44
CA SER A 47 13.78 0.22 3.81
C SER A 47 13.65 0.51 5.32
N GLY A 48 14.75 0.92 5.95
CA GLY A 48 14.81 1.24 7.38
C GLY A 48 15.09 2.71 7.68
N GLY A 49 14.66 3.63 6.81
CA GLY A 49 14.96 5.06 6.93
C GLY A 49 13.88 5.86 7.66
N ASP A 50 14.23 7.09 8.06
CA ASP A 50 13.32 8.05 8.74
C ASP A 50 12.33 8.73 7.78
N GLY A 51 11.98 8.08 6.66
CA GLY A 51 11.01 8.61 5.72
C GLY A 51 9.61 8.65 6.32
N ASP A 52 8.86 9.71 6.03
CA ASP A 52 7.51 9.93 6.58
C ASP A 52 6.44 8.99 5.98
N ASN A 53 6.77 8.26 4.92
CA ASN A 53 5.86 7.36 4.23
C ASN A 53 6.02 5.91 4.69
N ALA A 54 4.89 5.26 5.00
CA ALA A 54 4.85 3.85 5.38
C ALA A 54 5.16 2.92 4.20
N GLY A 55 4.80 3.35 2.99
CA GLY A 55 5.08 2.66 1.74
C GLY A 55 4.99 3.60 0.55
N GLU A 56 5.54 3.16 -0.58
CA GLU A 56 5.41 3.79 -1.88
C GLU A 56 5.44 2.73 -2.98
N VAL A 57 4.77 2.97 -4.10
CA VAL A 57 4.88 2.13 -5.29
C VAL A 57 5.43 2.91 -6.48
N HIS A 58 6.36 2.27 -7.19
CA HIS A 58 6.78 2.68 -8.51
C HIS A 58 6.23 1.72 -9.54
N VAL A 59 5.51 2.23 -10.55
CA VAL A 59 4.88 1.42 -11.59
C VAL A 59 5.51 1.71 -12.95
N ASP A 60 6.03 0.68 -13.59
CA ASP A 60 6.45 0.69 -14.99
C ASP A 60 5.46 -0.11 -15.84
N GLN A 61 4.52 0.61 -16.45
CA GLN A 61 3.45 0.02 -17.26
C GLN A 61 3.95 -0.58 -18.57
N THR A 62 5.10 -0.11 -19.08
CA THR A 62 5.64 -0.59 -20.36
C THR A 62 6.12 -2.03 -20.22
N TYR A 63 6.72 -2.35 -19.08
CA TYR A 63 7.23 -3.68 -18.77
C TYR A 63 6.32 -4.48 -17.83
N LEU A 64 5.18 -3.91 -17.43
CA LEU A 64 4.21 -4.53 -16.51
C LEU A 64 4.89 -4.91 -15.19
N ARG A 65 5.68 -3.98 -14.66
CA ARG A 65 6.44 -4.12 -13.41
C ARG A 65 5.98 -3.13 -12.38
N ALA A 66 5.96 -3.54 -11.12
CA ALA A 66 5.80 -2.64 -9.99
C ALA A 66 6.77 -2.99 -8.86
N THR A 67 7.31 -1.96 -8.23
CA THR A 67 8.13 -2.10 -7.01
C THR A 67 7.43 -1.37 -5.89
N ILE A 68 7.04 -2.10 -4.85
CA ILE A 68 6.49 -1.54 -3.63
C ILE A 68 7.62 -1.47 -2.60
N THR A 69 7.98 -0.27 -2.15
CA THR A 69 8.96 -0.07 -1.10
C THR A 69 8.24 0.21 0.21
N LEU A 70 8.55 -0.55 1.27
CA LEU A 70 7.95 -0.40 2.59
C LEU A 70 8.96 0.12 3.60
N ASN A 71 8.53 1.00 4.50
CA ASN A 71 9.33 1.45 5.62
C ASN A 71 9.11 0.52 6.83
N THR A 72 10.07 -0.36 7.10
CA THR A 72 9.94 -1.36 8.17
C THR A 72 9.93 -0.73 9.56
N GLU A 73 10.65 0.38 9.77
CA GLU A 73 10.70 1.07 11.06
C GLU A 73 9.38 1.76 11.40
N TYR A 74 8.69 2.27 10.38
CA TYR A 74 7.35 2.83 10.56
C TYR A 74 6.31 1.73 10.84
N LEU A 75 6.39 0.63 10.09
CA LEU A 75 5.38 -0.42 10.06
C LEU A 75 5.46 -1.42 11.23
N ARG A 76 6.61 -1.54 11.90
CA ARG A 76 6.81 -2.49 13.01
C ARG A 76 5.85 -2.33 14.20
N THR A 77 5.13 -1.23 14.27
CA THR A 77 4.23 -0.92 15.39
C THR A 77 2.83 -1.51 15.23
N SER A 78 2.44 -1.92 14.02
CA SER A 78 1.07 -2.39 13.74
C SER A 78 1.02 -3.37 12.55
N PRO A 79 0.64 -4.64 12.80
CA PRO A 79 0.33 -5.63 11.75
C PRO A 79 -0.69 -5.07 10.74
N GLN A 80 -1.76 -4.49 11.29
CA GLN A 80 -2.84 -3.91 10.52
C GLN A 80 -2.34 -2.81 9.58
N LYS A 81 -1.32 -2.03 10.01
CA LYS A 81 -0.75 -0.99 9.16
C LYS A 81 0.07 -1.58 8.01
N VAL A 82 0.80 -2.67 8.24
CA VAL A 82 1.50 -3.41 7.17
C VAL A 82 0.50 -3.89 6.13
N TRP A 83 -0.60 -4.52 6.60
CA TRP A 83 -1.70 -4.93 5.74
C TRP A 83 -2.23 -3.72 4.96
N GLU A 84 -2.82 -2.74 5.63
CA GLU A 84 -3.35 -1.50 5.02
C GLU A 84 -2.43 -0.90 3.95
N THR A 85 -1.15 -0.71 4.28
CA THR A 85 -0.17 -0.11 3.37
C THR A 85 0.04 -0.98 2.13
N VAL A 86 0.22 -2.29 2.26
CA VAL A 86 0.46 -3.14 1.07
C VAL A 86 -0.75 -3.13 0.12
N GLY A 87 -1.98 -3.29 0.61
CA GLY A 87 -3.12 -3.25 -0.30
C GLY A 87 -3.44 -1.85 -0.83
N HIS A 88 -3.00 -0.79 -0.15
CA HIS A 88 -2.99 0.57 -0.70
C HIS A 88 -2.06 0.66 -1.92
N GLU A 89 -0.83 0.18 -1.80
CA GLU A 89 0.13 0.19 -2.90
C GLU A 89 -0.29 -0.73 -4.07
N VAL A 90 -0.94 -1.87 -3.80
CA VAL A 90 -1.49 -2.73 -4.87
C VAL A 90 -2.68 -2.07 -5.56
N ALA A 91 -3.50 -1.28 -4.87
CA ALA A 91 -4.59 -0.54 -5.50
C ALA A 91 -4.09 0.52 -6.51
N HIS A 92 -2.92 1.13 -6.28
CA HIS A 92 -2.25 1.96 -7.29
C HIS A 92 -1.89 1.15 -8.55
N ILE A 93 -1.37 -0.08 -8.38
CA ILE A 93 -1.07 -0.99 -9.52
C ILE A 93 -2.35 -1.32 -10.29
N ALA A 94 -3.47 -1.58 -9.60
CA ALA A 94 -4.76 -1.88 -10.23
C ALA A 94 -5.29 -0.72 -11.09
N LEU A 95 -4.96 0.52 -10.72
CA LEU A 95 -5.36 1.71 -11.46
C LEU A 95 -4.37 2.10 -12.56
N ALA A 96 -3.15 1.56 -12.56
CA ALA A 96 -2.10 1.93 -13.50
C ALA A 96 -2.53 1.86 -14.98
N PRO A 97 -3.24 0.82 -15.47
CA PRO A 97 -3.70 0.80 -16.87
C PRO A 97 -4.57 1.99 -17.29
N PHE A 98 -5.18 2.69 -16.32
CA PHE A 98 -5.98 3.89 -16.56
C PHE A 98 -5.15 5.18 -16.68
N ASP A 99 -3.91 5.20 -16.17
CA ASP A 99 -3.03 6.38 -16.29
C ASP A 99 -2.67 6.69 -17.74
N ALA A 100 -2.55 5.67 -18.59
CA ALA A 100 -2.30 5.84 -20.02
C ALA A 100 -3.39 6.69 -20.71
N PHE A 101 -4.65 6.57 -20.25
CA PHE A 101 -5.75 7.40 -20.74
C PHE A 101 -5.60 8.86 -20.32
N TRP A 102 -4.97 9.14 -19.19
CA TRP A 102 -4.68 10.52 -18.76
C TRP A 102 -3.57 11.16 -19.60
N VAL A 103 -2.49 10.42 -19.87
CA VAL A 103 -1.34 10.91 -20.67
C VAL A 103 -1.76 11.21 -22.12
N GLY A 104 -2.76 10.49 -22.65
CA GLY A 104 -3.30 10.72 -23.98
C GLY A 104 -4.18 11.98 -24.15
N LEU A 105 -4.46 12.73 -23.07
CA LEU A 105 -5.30 13.93 -23.15
C LEU A 105 -4.47 15.16 -23.61
N PRO A 106 -4.90 15.88 -24.66
CA PRO A 106 -4.08 16.83 -25.40
C PRO A 106 -3.61 18.09 -24.65
N ASP A 107 -4.06 18.34 -23.41
CA ASP A 107 -3.84 19.60 -22.68
C ASP A 107 -3.30 19.45 -21.24
N LYS A 108 -2.88 18.26 -20.81
CA LYS A 108 -2.79 17.93 -19.36
C LYS A 108 -1.39 17.73 -18.76
N THR A 109 -0.33 18.14 -19.45
CA THR A 109 1.04 17.92 -18.96
C THR A 109 1.58 19.01 -18.02
N GLN A 110 0.80 20.04 -17.63
CA GLN A 110 1.30 21.11 -16.74
C GLN A 110 0.30 21.63 -15.67
N GLY A 111 0.81 21.89 -14.47
CA GLY A 111 0.16 22.66 -13.40
C GLY A 111 -1.00 21.95 -12.67
N LYS A 112 -2.02 22.73 -12.28
CA LYS A 112 -3.14 22.34 -11.40
C LYS A 112 -3.92 21.10 -11.84
N GLN A 113 -3.95 20.79 -13.13
CA GLN A 113 -4.70 19.64 -13.64
C GLN A 113 -4.03 18.31 -13.26
N ARG A 114 -2.69 18.26 -13.25
CA ARG A 114 -1.93 17.10 -12.77
C ARG A 114 -2.15 16.88 -11.28
N GLU A 115 -2.16 17.95 -10.48
CA GLU A 115 -2.45 17.87 -9.04
C GLU A 115 -3.87 17.33 -8.77
N GLN A 116 -4.87 17.81 -9.52
CA GLN A 116 -6.24 17.32 -9.43
C GLN A 116 -6.34 15.83 -9.78
N TYR A 117 -5.61 15.39 -10.80
CA TYR A 117 -5.54 13.98 -11.17
C TYR A 117 -4.93 13.12 -10.09
N VAL A 118 -3.72 13.47 -9.64
CA VAL A 118 -3.02 12.73 -8.57
C VAL A 118 -3.92 12.63 -7.33
N ARG A 119 -4.62 13.70 -6.97
CA ARG A 119 -5.56 13.70 -5.85
C ARG A 119 -6.79 12.82 -6.10
N ALA A 120 -7.30 12.77 -7.33
CA ALA A 120 -8.43 11.91 -7.69
C ALA A 120 -8.04 10.43 -7.67
N VAL A 121 -6.85 10.08 -8.16
CA VAL A 121 -6.28 8.74 -8.07
C VAL A 121 -6.13 8.34 -6.61
N GLU A 122 -5.46 9.16 -5.80
CA GLU A 122 -5.26 8.89 -4.38
C GLU A 122 -6.58 8.71 -3.61
N ASN A 123 -7.58 9.55 -3.85
CA ASN A 123 -8.90 9.37 -3.26
C ASN A 123 -9.56 8.04 -3.66
N THR A 124 -9.37 7.62 -4.92
CA THR A 124 -9.90 6.35 -5.43
C THR A 124 -9.18 5.18 -4.77
N VAL A 125 -7.85 5.23 -4.69
CA VAL A 125 -7.03 4.25 -3.98
C VAL A 125 -7.50 4.11 -2.54
N VAL A 126 -7.69 5.20 -1.80
CA VAL A 126 -8.20 5.15 -0.42
C VAL A 126 -9.57 4.44 -0.33
N GLN A 127 -10.48 4.64 -1.29
CA GLN A 127 -11.75 3.89 -1.29
C GLN A 127 -11.54 2.40 -1.59
N LEU A 128 -10.69 2.07 -2.54
CA LEU A 128 -10.36 0.69 -2.89
C LEU A 128 -9.68 -0.02 -1.71
N THR A 129 -8.74 0.62 -1.02
CA THR A 129 -8.13 0.10 0.21
C THR A 129 -9.18 -0.17 1.28
N ARG A 130 -10.15 0.73 1.48
CA ARG A 130 -11.22 0.50 2.47
C ARG A 130 -12.12 -0.67 2.11
N MET A 131 -12.43 -0.85 0.82
CA MET A 131 -13.20 -2.00 0.34
C MET A 131 -12.40 -3.29 0.58
N TRP A 132 -11.13 -3.29 0.22
CA TRP A 132 -10.22 -4.40 0.47
C TRP A 132 -10.14 -4.76 1.96
N LEU A 133 -9.89 -3.79 2.85
CA LEU A 133 -9.81 -4.03 4.30
C LEU A 133 -11.12 -4.55 4.91
N ARG A 134 -12.27 -4.17 4.35
CA ARG A 134 -13.57 -4.68 4.80
C ARG A 134 -13.76 -6.14 4.40
N ASP A 135 -13.37 -6.50 3.18
CA ASP A 135 -13.61 -7.82 2.62
C ASP A 135 -12.49 -8.82 2.99
N HIS A 136 -11.29 -8.31 3.30
CA HIS A 136 -10.07 -9.04 3.65
C HIS A 136 -9.42 -8.38 4.88
N PRO A 137 -10.02 -8.52 6.08
CA PRO A 137 -9.43 -8.00 7.29
C PRO A 137 -8.07 -8.68 7.56
N ASP A 138 -7.18 -7.94 8.25
CA ASP A 138 -5.88 -8.46 8.70
C ASP A 138 -6.08 -9.79 9.48
N PRO A 139 -5.41 -10.88 9.10
CA PRO A 139 -5.54 -12.17 9.78
C PRO A 139 -4.79 -12.28 11.12
N ALA A 140 -3.97 -11.28 11.50
CA ALA A 140 -3.09 -11.32 12.68
C ALA A 140 -3.75 -10.86 14.00
#